data_AF-A0A4R4JVX0-F1
#
_entry.id   AF-A0A4R4JVX0-F1
#
_cell.length_a   1.000
_cell.length_b   1.000
_cell.length_c   1.000
_cell.angle_alpha   90.00
_cell.angle_beta   90.00
_cell.angle_gamma   90.00
#
_symmetry.space_group_name_H-M   'P 1'
#
loop_
_entity.id
_entity.type
_entity.pdbx_description
1 polymer ?
#
loop_
_entity_poly.entity_id
_entity_poly.type
_entity_poly.pdbx_seq_one_letter_code
_entity_poly.pdbx_strand_id
1 'polypeptide(L)'
;MPIIAPIPRNERRLMQKVVHQTQDKNHARRLMAMLMLHRGDSVTQVAKTLCAARSSVNRWINWFTLFGIDGLKSLPAGRPSRWNLNPLFPVFSLLLQYSPQQFGWLRSRWSLELLAINIKSLFNITLPISTLYRYFSRVNIVWRRAAPTLKIPDAEYEEKMAAIKEALSTSSAEYPVFYEDEVDIAFN
;
A
#
# COMPACT_ATOMS: atom_id res chain seq x y z
N MET A 1 34.52 -30.45 2.67
CA MET A 1 34.82 -29.03 2.92
C MET A 1 33.51 -28.24 2.90
N PRO A 2 33.29 -27.30 3.83
CA PRO A 2 32.09 -26.47 3.83
C PRO A 2 32.10 -25.58 2.57
N ILE A 3 31.03 -25.65 1.78
CA ILE A 3 30.89 -24.91 0.52
C ILE A 3 30.52 -23.44 0.79
N ILE A 4 29.87 -23.18 1.93
CA ILE A 4 29.43 -21.85 2.36
C ILE A 4 29.99 -21.53 3.75
N ALA A 5 30.09 -20.23 4.06
CA ALA A 5 30.46 -19.77 5.39
C ALA A 5 29.46 -20.29 6.45
N PRO A 6 29.91 -20.57 7.68
CA PRO A 6 29.03 -21.08 8.73
C PRO A 6 27.95 -20.05 9.07
N ILE A 7 26.68 -20.46 8.94
CA ILE A 7 25.54 -19.58 9.24
C ILE A 7 25.27 -19.60 10.75
N PRO A 8 25.22 -18.44 11.43
CA PRO A 8 24.87 -18.31 12.84
C PRO A 8 23.53 -18.98 13.20
N ARG A 9 23.40 -19.51 14.42
CA ARG A 9 22.21 -20.27 14.84
C ARG A 9 20.92 -19.43 14.81
N ASN A 10 20.99 -18.16 15.17
CA ASN A 10 19.90 -17.19 15.10
C ASN A 10 19.42 -16.99 13.66
N GLU A 11 20.33 -16.77 12.72
CA GLU A 11 20.02 -16.60 11.30
C GLU A 11 19.37 -17.85 10.71
N ARG A 12 19.89 -19.04 11.04
CA ARG A 12 19.27 -20.30 10.57
C ARG A 12 17.83 -20.47 11.03
N ARG A 13 17.53 -20.13 12.30
CA ARG A 13 16.16 -20.16 12.83
C ARG A 13 15.27 -19.15 12.11
N LEU A 14 15.79 -17.95 11.83
CA LEU A 14 15.06 -16.94 11.07
C LEU A 14 14.76 -17.44 9.65
N MET A 15 15.75 -17.99 8.96
CA MET A 15 15.58 -18.56 7.61
C MET A 15 14.51 -19.67 7.61
N GLN A 16 14.56 -20.59 8.57
CA GLN A 16 13.53 -21.64 8.72
C GLN A 16 12.13 -21.05 8.90
N LYS A 17 11.99 -20.04 9.79
CA LYS A 17 10.71 -19.35 9.99
C LYS A 17 10.24 -18.67 8.70
N VAL A 18 11.12 -17.97 8.00
CA VAL A 18 10.81 -17.28 6.74
C VAL A 18 10.38 -18.27 5.65
N VAL A 19 11.05 -19.42 5.54
CA VAL A 19 10.70 -20.49 4.61
C VAL A 19 9.26 -20.98 4.82
N HIS A 20 8.81 -21.09 6.06
CA HIS A 20 7.44 -21.53 6.37
C HIS A 20 6.38 -20.43 6.21
N GLN A 21 6.74 -19.16 6.32
CA GLN A 21 5.80 -18.03 6.33
C GLN A 21 5.68 -17.31 4.98
N THR A 22 6.70 -17.39 4.13
CA THR A 22 6.80 -16.61 2.90
C THR A 22 5.90 -17.15 1.80
N GLN A 23 5.15 -16.26 1.14
CA GLN A 23 4.37 -16.60 -0.05
C GLN A 23 5.23 -16.74 -1.33
N ASP A 24 6.39 -16.07 -1.37
CA ASP A 24 7.35 -16.19 -2.47
C ASP A 24 8.09 -17.54 -2.46
N LYS A 25 7.61 -18.45 -3.31
CA LYS A 25 8.17 -19.79 -3.52
C LYS A 25 9.65 -19.76 -3.93
N ASN A 26 10.08 -18.76 -4.70
CA ASN A 26 11.47 -18.67 -5.15
C ASN A 26 12.40 -18.26 -3.99
N HIS A 27 11.96 -17.33 -3.14
CA HIS A 27 12.72 -16.96 -1.95
C HIS A 27 12.84 -18.15 -0.98
N ALA A 28 11.74 -18.85 -0.71
CA ALA A 28 11.75 -20.04 0.14
C ALA A 28 12.71 -21.12 -0.41
N ARG A 29 12.68 -21.39 -1.72
CA ARG A 29 13.56 -22.36 -2.38
C ARG A 29 15.05 -22.01 -2.24
N ARG A 30 15.42 -20.73 -2.35
CA ARG A 30 16.81 -20.26 -2.16
C ARG A 30 17.27 -20.41 -0.71
N LEU A 31 16.40 -20.09 0.26
CA LEU A 31 16.70 -20.27 1.68
C LEU A 31 16.85 -21.74 2.05
N MET A 32 16.00 -22.63 1.52
CA MET A 32 16.13 -24.07 1.67
C MET A 32 17.48 -24.56 1.13
N ALA A 33 17.92 -24.06 -0.04
CA ALA A 33 19.22 -24.41 -0.60
C ALA A 33 20.38 -24.09 0.36
N MET A 34 20.39 -22.89 0.95
CA MET A 34 21.42 -22.51 1.92
C MET A 34 21.37 -23.35 3.19
N LEU A 35 20.17 -23.67 3.68
CA LEU A 35 20.00 -24.53 4.86
C LEU A 35 20.50 -25.97 4.61
N MET A 36 20.33 -26.51 3.39
CA MET A 36 20.85 -27.82 3.01
C MET A 36 22.37 -27.82 2.85
N LEU A 37 22.93 -26.81 2.18
CA LEU A 37 24.38 -26.63 2.04
C LEU A 37 25.06 -26.49 3.41
N HIS A 38 24.44 -25.77 4.36
CA HIS A 38 24.94 -25.64 5.73
C HIS A 38 24.96 -27.00 6.47
N ARG A 39 24.03 -27.92 6.18
CA ARG A 39 24.03 -29.28 6.76
C ARG A 39 25.12 -30.18 6.18
N GLY A 40 25.78 -29.77 5.11
CA GLY A 40 26.84 -30.54 4.43
C GLY A 40 26.40 -31.20 3.13
N ASP A 41 25.19 -30.94 2.64
CA ASP A 41 24.74 -31.48 1.35
C ASP A 41 25.59 -30.90 0.20
N SER A 42 25.94 -31.74 -0.78
CA SER A 42 26.66 -31.27 -1.97
C SER A 42 25.74 -30.43 -2.86
N VAL A 43 26.33 -29.51 -3.66
CA VAL A 43 25.59 -28.71 -4.67
C VAL A 43 24.76 -29.60 -5.59
N THR A 44 25.25 -30.79 -5.92
CA THR A 44 24.55 -31.78 -6.76
C THR A 44 23.28 -32.28 -6.09
N GLN A 45 23.38 -32.62 -4.81
CA GLN A 45 22.26 -33.15 -4.04
C GLN A 45 21.19 -32.07 -3.88
N VAL A 46 21.60 -30.86 -3.49
CA VAL A 46 20.71 -29.71 -3.36
C VAL A 46 20.00 -29.39 -4.68
N ALA A 47 20.74 -29.40 -5.79
CA ALA A 47 20.18 -29.17 -7.12
C ALA A 47 19.11 -30.23 -7.47
N LYS A 48 19.38 -31.51 -7.21
CA LYS A 48 18.42 -32.60 -7.43
C LYS A 48 17.19 -32.47 -6.54
N THR A 49 17.36 -32.28 -5.23
CA THR A 49 16.27 -32.18 -4.26
C THR A 49 15.37 -30.99 -4.53
N LEU A 50 15.93 -29.84 -4.91
CA LEU A 50 15.17 -28.63 -5.21
C LEU A 50 14.76 -28.55 -6.69
N CYS A 51 14.99 -29.58 -7.51
CA CYS A 51 14.75 -29.60 -8.95
C CYS A 51 15.33 -28.36 -9.69
N ALA A 52 16.50 -27.89 -9.26
CA ALA A 52 17.20 -26.73 -9.80
C ALA A 52 18.43 -27.14 -10.62
N ALA A 53 18.89 -26.28 -11.53
CA ALA A 53 20.18 -26.49 -12.16
C ALA A 53 21.33 -26.24 -11.16
N ARG A 54 22.44 -26.99 -11.27
CA ARG A 54 23.65 -26.78 -10.45
C ARG A 54 24.16 -25.33 -10.55
N SER A 55 24.07 -24.72 -11.74
CA SER A 55 24.42 -23.32 -11.97
C SER A 55 23.54 -22.33 -11.21
N SER A 56 22.26 -22.64 -11.00
CA SER A 56 21.36 -21.81 -10.18
C SER A 56 21.75 -21.85 -8.71
N VAL A 57 22.08 -23.04 -8.19
CA VAL A 57 22.53 -23.20 -6.79
C VAL A 57 23.84 -22.44 -6.58
N ASN A 58 24.82 -22.57 -7.50
CA ASN A 58 26.06 -21.79 -7.45
C ASN A 58 25.82 -20.27 -7.51
N ARG A 59 24.85 -19.81 -8.32
CA ARG A 59 24.47 -18.39 -8.35
C ARG A 59 23.91 -17.93 -7.00
N TRP A 60 23.07 -18.73 -6.36
CA TRP A 60 22.53 -18.41 -5.03
C TRP A 60 23.62 -18.41 -3.96
N ILE A 61 24.59 -19.33 -4.04
CA ILE A 61 25.77 -19.32 -3.17
C ILE A 61 26.52 -18.00 -3.33
N ASN A 62 26.80 -17.58 -4.57
CA ASN A 62 27.49 -16.32 -4.84
C ASN A 62 26.72 -15.11 -4.29
N TRP A 63 25.39 -15.07 -4.46
CA TRP A 63 24.56 -13.99 -3.89
C TRP A 63 24.60 -13.97 -2.37
N PHE A 64 24.55 -15.13 -1.73
CA PHE A 64 24.66 -15.26 -0.28
C PHE A 64 26.03 -14.81 0.23
N THR A 65 27.11 -15.17 -0.47
CA THR A 65 28.48 -14.77 -0.10
C THR A 65 28.68 -13.26 -0.24
N LEU A 66 28.09 -12.62 -1.25
CA LEU A 66 28.27 -11.18 -1.50
C LEU A 66 27.34 -10.28 -0.67
N PHE A 67 26.09 -10.69 -0.49
CA PHE A 67 25.02 -9.84 0.07
C PHE A 67 24.27 -10.48 1.24
N GLY A 68 24.75 -11.62 1.76
CA GLY A 68 24.12 -12.34 2.85
C GLY A 68 22.69 -12.80 2.52
N ILE A 69 21.83 -12.81 3.54
CA ILE A 69 20.42 -13.23 3.42
C ILE A 69 19.63 -12.28 2.51
N ASP A 70 19.97 -10.99 2.49
CA ASP A 70 19.26 -9.99 1.68
C ASP A 70 19.44 -10.23 0.17
N GLY A 71 20.59 -10.77 -0.24
CA GLY A 71 20.84 -11.17 -1.63
C GLY A 71 19.92 -12.29 -2.15
N LEU A 72 19.24 -13.02 -1.27
CA LEU A 72 18.35 -14.11 -1.64
C LEU A 72 16.89 -13.67 -1.82
N LYS A 73 16.54 -12.44 -1.42
CA LYS A 73 15.20 -11.88 -1.60
C LYS A 73 14.88 -11.73 -3.09
N SER A 74 13.69 -12.15 -3.51
CA SER A 74 13.29 -11.92 -4.89
C SER A 74 12.97 -10.45 -5.10
N LEU A 75 13.39 -9.94 -6.26
CA LEU A 75 12.91 -8.67 -6.74
C LEU A 75 11.43 -8.77 -7.12
N PRO A 76 10.65 -7.68 -6.99
CA PRO A 76 9.28 -7.64 -7.45
C PRO A 76 9.22 -7.99 -8.95
N ALA A 77 8.22 -8.77 -9.33
CA ALA A 77 8.04 -9.14 -10.73
C ALA A 77 7.66 -7.91 -11.57
N GLY A 78 8.21 -7.85 -12.79
CA GLY A 78 7.89 -6.81 -13.77
C GLY A 78 8.88 -5.64 -13.80
N ARG A 79 8.60 -4.69 -14.69
CA ARG A 79 9.44 -3.50 -14.89
C ARG A 79 9.27 -2.55 -13.70
N PRO A 80 10.35 -2.01 -13.11
CA PRO A 80 10.23 -1.00 -12.07
C PRO A 80 9.43 0.21 -12.57
N SER A 81 8.70 0.86 -11.65
CA SER A 81 8.00 2.10 -11.98
C SER A 81 9.00 3.12 -12.52
N ARG A 82 8.71 3.67 -13.72
CA ARG A 82 9.55 4.73 -14.30
C ARG A 82 9.49 6.03 -13.52
N TRP A 83 8.36 6.28 -12.85
CA TRP A 83 8.09 7.54 -12.15
C TRP A 83 8.04 7.30 -10.66
N ASN A 84 8.93 7.96 -9.91
CA ASN A 84 8.83 8.09 -8.48
C ASN A 84 8.18 9.44 -8.17
N LEU A 85 6.86 9.45 -7.95
CA LEU A 85 6.09 10.66 -7.68
C LEU A 85 6.01 11.00 -6.18
N ASN A 86 6.59 10.17 -5.30
CA ASN A 86 6.60 10.42 -3.86
C ASN A 86 7.19 11.79 -3.49
N PRO A 87 8.29 12.27 -4.11
CA PRO A 87 8.82 13.61 -3.82
C PRO A 87 7.86 14.74 -4.18
N LEU A 88 6.94 14.52 -5.12
CA LEU A 88 5.94 15.51 -5.53
C LEU A 88 4.69 15.49 -4.65
N PHE A 89 4.57 14.56 -3.70
CA PHE A 89 3.42 14.48 -2.81
C PHE A 89 3.09 15.78 -2.07
N PRO A 90 4.07 16.50 -1.46
CA PRO A 90 3.77 17.75 -0.76
C PRO A 90 3.18 18.80 -1.71
N VAL A 91 3.63 18.82 -2.97
CA VAL A 91 3.10 19.72 -3.99
C VAL A 91 1.68 19.36 -4.36
N PHE A 92 1.38 18.07 -4.56
CA PHE A 92 0.00 17.63 -4.81
C PHE A 92 -0.91 17.95 -3.63
N SER A 93 -0.45 17.77 -2.40
CA SER A 93 -1.21 18.16 -1.20
C SER A 93 -1.51 19.66 -1.18
N LEU A 94 -0.52 20.49 -1.49
CA LEU A 94 -0.70 21.94 -1.57
C LEU A 94 -1.71 22.31 -2.67
N LEU A 95 -1.55 21.78 -3.87
CA LEU A 95 -2.47 22.04 -4.98
C LEU A 95 -3.92 21.66 -4.64
N LEU A 96 -4.12 20.53 -3.96
CA LEU A 96 -5.45 20.04 -3.59
C LEU A 96 -6.10 20.83 -2.44
N GLN A 97 -5.34 21.56 -1.63
CA GLN A 97 -5.88 22.45 -0.59
C GLN A 97 -6.51 23.73 -1.16
N TYR A 98 -6.03 24.16 -2.33
CA TYR A 98 -6.48 25.37 -2.99
C TYR A 98 -7.37 25.06 -4.20
N SER A 99 -8.23 26.01 -4.59
CA SER A 99 -9.04 25.85 -5.80
C SER A 99 -8.20 26.15 -7.04
N PRO A 100 -8.47 25.52 -8.20
CA PRO A 100 -7.73 25.84 -9.42
C PRO A 100 -7.84 27.32 -9.84
N GLN A 101 -8.91 28.00 -9.44
CA GLN A 101 -9.11 29.43 -9.68
C GLN A 101 -8.04 30.30 -9.03
N GLN A 102 -7.53 29.89 -7.86
CA GLN A 102 -6.42 30.59 -7.19
C GLN A 102 -5.10 30.49 -7.95
N PHE A 103 -5.00 29.57 -8.91
CA PHE A 103 -3.86 29.43 -9.82
C PHE A 103 -4.15 30.01 -11.22
N GLY A 104 -5.22 30.81 -11.37
CA GLY A 104 -5.56 31.48 -12.62
C GLY A 104 -6.38 30.64 -13.61
N TRP A 105 -6.89 29.47 -13.20
CA TRP A 105 -7.70 28.63 -14.08
C TRP A 105 -9.19 28.97 -13.99
N LEU A 106 -9.88 28.98 -15.13
CA LEU A 106 -11.33 29.20 -15.20
C LEU A 106 -12.17 28.04 -14.60
N ARG A 107 -11.53 26.90 -14.27
CA ARG A 107 -12.20 25.70 -13.76
C ARG A 107 -12.34 25.76 -12.24
N SER A 108 -13.52 25.38 -11.75
CA SER A 108 -13.82 25.34 -10.31
C SER A 108 -13.26 24.10 -9.59
N ARG A 109 -12.92 23.03 -10.33
CA ARG A 109 -12.48 21.74 -9.78
C ARG A 109 -11.20 21.25 -10.44
N TRP A 110 -10.37 20.56 -9.67
CA TRP A 110 -9.20 19.87 -10.18
C TRP A 110 -9.60 18.68 -11.06
N SER A 111 -9.02 18.62 -12.26
CA SER A 111 -8.96 17.41 -13.08
C SER A 111 -7.52 16.89 -13.13
N LEU A 112 -7.34 15.61 -13.46
CA LEU A 112 -5.99 15.05 -13.61
C LEU A 112 -5.20 15.72 -14.74
N GLU A 113 -5.89 16.15 -15.80
CA GLU A 113 -5.31 16.93 -16.89
C GLU A 113 -4.81 18.28 -16.40
N LEU A 114 -5.62 18.99 -15.61
CA LEU A 114 -5.27 20.28 -15.06
C LEU A 114 -4.07 20.16 -14.12
N LEU A 115 -4.04 19.11 -13.29
CA LEU A 115 -2.89 18.81 -12.43
C LEU A 115 -1.65 18.49 -13.26
N ALA A 116 -1.76 17.70 -14.33
CA ALA A 116 -0.63 17.40 -15.21
C ALA A 116 -0.05 18.67 -15.86
N ILE A 117 -0.92 19.59 -16.31
CA ILE A 117 -0.51 20.87 -16.90
C ILE A 117 0.17 21.76 -15.86
N ASN A 118 -0.37 21.85 -14.64
CA ASN A 118 0.25 22.64 -13.57
C ASN A 118 1.63 22.07 -13.18
N ILE A 119 1.76 20.74 -13.06
CA ILE A 119 3.07 20.11 -12.79
C ILE A 119 4.06 20.35 -13.92
N LYS A 120 3.61 20.29 -15.19
CA LYS A 120 4.45 20.63 -16.33
C LYS A 120 4.90 22.10 -16.25
N SER A 121 4.03 23.02 -15.87
CA SER A 121 4.39 24.43 -15.73
C SER A 121 5.37 24.69 -14.59
N LEU A 122 5.20 24.01 -13.45
CA LEU A 122 6.00 24.25 -12.25
C LEU A 122 7.37 23.56 -12.28
N PHE A 123 7.45 22.34 -12.83
CA PHE A 123 8.66 21.51 -12.77
C PHE A 123 9.21 21.13 -14.14
N ASN A 124 8.56 21.53 -15.23
CA ASN A 124 8.90 21.11 -16.59
C ASN A 124 8.87 19.58 -16.81
N ILE A 125 8.05 18.86 -16.00
CA ILE A 125 7.90 17.40 -16.07
C ILE A 125 6.61 17.08 -16.82
N THR A 126 6.72 16.30 -17.90
CA THR A 126 5.56 15.80 -18.63
C THR A 126 5.09 14.47 -18.06
N LEU A 127 4.01 14.49 -17.27
CA LEU A 127 3.43 13.29 -16.68
C LEU A 127 2.20 12.80 -17.48
N PRO A 128 2.16 11.51 -17.86
CA PRO A 128 0.94 10.93 -18.39
C PRO A 128 -0.17 10.93 -17.33
N ILE A 129 -1.40 11.22 -17.75
CA ILE A 129 -2.60 11.24 -16.89
C ILE A 129 -2.77 9.89 -16.16
N SER A 130 -2.51 8.77 -16.84
CA SER A 130 -2.58 7.43 -16.26
C SER A 130 -1.55 7.17 -15.15
N THR A 131 -0.41 7.85 -15.17
CA THR A 131 0.59 7.79 -14.10
C THR A 131 0.10 8.56 -12.88
N LEU A 132 -0.46 9.75 -13.07
CA LEU A 132 -1.08 10.52 -11.99
C LEU A 132 -2.25 9.77 -11.37
N TYR A 133 -3.14 9.20 -12.18
CA TYR A 133 -4.27 8.40 -11.70
C TYR A 133 -3.83 7.21 -10.84
N ARG A 134 -2.88 6.39 -11.34
CA ARG A 134 -2.34 5.24 -10.58
C ARG A 134 -1.67 5.68 -9.29
N TYR A 135 -0.97 6.82 -9.32
CA TYR A 135 -0.34 7.37 -8.13
C TYR A 135 -1.35 7.84 -7.09
N PHE A 136 -2.34 8.64 -7.48
CA PHE A 136 -3.40 9.08 -6.56
C PHE A 136 -4.19 7.90 -5.98
N SER A 137 -4.48 6.89 -6.79
CA SER A 137 -5.11 5.64 -6.32
C SER A 137 -4.26 4.93 -5.26
N ARG A 138 -2.93 4.89 -5.44
CA ARG A 138 -2.00 4.31 -4.47
C ARG A 138 -1.91 5.10 -3.16
N VAL A 139 -2.06 6.42 -3.23
CA VAL A 139 -2.03 7.32 -2.07
C VAL A 139 -3.44 7.58 -1.50
N ASN A 140 -4.45 6.80 -1.92
CA ASN A 140 -5.85 6.90 -1.48
C ASN A 140 -6.49 8.28 -1.70
N ILE A 141 -6.01 9.05 -2.67
CA ILE A 141 -6.67 10.29 -3.13
C ILE A 141 -7.67 9.88 -4.20
N VAL A 142 -8.95 9.92 -3.86
CA VAL A 142 -10.05 9.49 -4.72
C VAL A 142 -10.95 10.68 -5.04
N TRP A 143 -11.38 10.77 -6.30
CA TRP A 143 -12.42 11.72 -6.66
C TRP A 143 -13.74 11.30 -6.02
N ARG A 144 -14.22 12.08 -5.06
CA ARG A 144 -15.57 11.93 -4.50
C ARG A 144 -16.44 13.07 -4.97
N ARG A 145 -17.70 12.74 -5.31
CA ARG A 145 -18.74 13.77 -5.39
C ARG A 145 -18.93 14.33 -3.99
N ALA A 146 -19.12 15.64 -3.88
CA ALA A 146 -19.55 16.20 -2.61
C ALA A 146 -20.90 15.57 -2.28
N ALA A 147 -21.02 14.99 -1.08
CA ALA A 147 -22.34 14.64 -0.59
C ALA A 147 -23.12 15.95 -0.42
N PRO A 148 -24.38 16.04 -0.86
CA PRO A 148 -25.22 17.17 -0.51
C PRO A 148 -25.41 17.12 1.00
N THR A 149 -24.64 17.91 1.72
CA THR A 149 -24.80 18.10 3.16
C THR A 149 -25.57 19.39 3.34
N LEU A 150 -26.64 19.35 4.13
CA LEU A 150 -27.27 20.55 4.64
C LEU A 150 -26.26 21.23 5.56
N LYS A 151 -25.45 22.16 5.03
CA LYS A 151 -24.54 23.00 5.83
C LYS A 151 -25.31 24.13 6.53
N ILE A 152 -26.50 23.80 7.02
CA ILE A 152 -27.36 24.72 7.76
C ILE A 152 -27.16 24.33 9.22
N PRO A 153 -26.51 25.18 10.04
CA PRO A 153 -26.40 24.91 11.46
C PRO A 153 -27.79 25.00 12.09
N ASP A 154 -28.24 23.92 12.73
CA ASP A 154 -29.45 23.94 13.55
C ASP A 154 -29.15 24.69 14.84
N ALA A 155 -29.92 25.74 15.12
CA ALA A 155 -29.74 26.59 16.30
C ALA A 155 -29.94 25.81 17.61
N GLU A 156 -30.75 24.75 17.58
CA GLU A 156 -31.09 23.91 18.73
C GLU A 156 -30.31 22.59 18.75
N TYR A 157 -29.25 22.48 17.95
CA TYR A 157 -28.48 21.23 17.79
C TYR A 157 -27.97 20.67 19.12
N GLU A 158 -27.43 21.53 19.99
CA GLU A 158 -26.85 21.08 21.27
C GLU A 158 -27.93 20.52 22.21
N GLU A 159 -29.09 21.17 22.26
CA GLU A 159 -30.23 20.74 23.10
C GLU A 159 -30.81 19.40 22.60
N LYS A 160 -31.03 19.28 21.29
CA LYS A 160 -31.50 18.03 20.66
C LYS A 160 -30.53 16.87 20.90
N MET A 161 -29.23 17.11 20.76
CA MET A 161 -28.21 16.09 21.00
C MET A 161 -28.09 15.70 22.48
N ALA A 162 -28.32 16.62 23.42
CA ALA A 162 -28.34 16.33 24.84
C ALA A 162 -29.53 15.43 25.20
N ALA A 163 -30.74 15.77 24.73
CA ALA A 163 -31.93 14.96 24.93
C ALA A 163 -31.79 13.54 24.35
N ILE A 164 -31.22 13.40 23.15
CA ILE A 164 -30.95 12.09 22.54
C ILE A 164 -29.98 11.26 23.39
N LYS A 165 -28.91 11.87 23.92
CA LYS A 165 -27.93 11.17 24.76
C LYS A 165 -28.53 10.72 26.10
N GLU A 166 -29.36 11.56 26.71
CA GLU A 166 -30.05 11.24 27.96
C GLU A 166 -31.02 10.06 27.77
N ALA A 167 -31.84 10.10 26.70
CA ALA A 167 -32.75 9.01 26.36
C ALA A 167 -31.99 7.70 26.12
N LEU A 168 -30.86 7.74 25.41
CA LEU A 168 -30.01 6.57 25.20
C LEU A 168 -29.41 6.03 26.52
N SER A 169 -29.01 6.90 27.45
CA SER A 169 -28.45 6.47 28.73
C SER A 169 -29.47 5.80 29.67
N THR A 170 -30.75 6.17 29.54
CA THR A 170 -31.86 5.62 30.34
C THR A 170 -32.51 4.40 29.66
N SER A 171 -32.02 4.02 28.47
CA SER A 171 -32.58 2.91 27.71
C SER A 171 -32.45 1.58 28.45
N SER A 172 -33.52 0.80 28.44
CA SER A 172 -33.59 -0.53 29.04
C SER A 172 -34.50 -1.45 28.22
N ALA A 173 -34.56 -2.74 28.56
CA ALA A 173 -35.46 -3.67 27.88
C ALA A 173 -36.94 -3.31 28.07
N GLU A 174 -37.29 -2.63 29.17
CA GLU A 174 -38.65 -2.12 29.43
C GLU A 174 -38.93 -0.77 28.75
N TYR A 175 -37.90 0.04 28.54
CA TYR A 175 -37.97 1.36 27.91
C TYR A 175 -36.99 1.47 26.73
N PRO A 176 -37.33 0.86 25.58
CA PRO A 176 -36.53 0.94 24.38
C PRO A 176 -36.61 2.33 23.73
N VAL A 177 -35.51 2.76 23.10
CA VAL A 177 -35.45 4.01 22.33
C VAL A 177 -35.62 3.69 20.84
N PHE A 178 -36.52 4.41 20.18
CA PHE A 178 -36.75 4.31 18.73
C PHE A 178 -36.41 5.63 18.04
N TYR A 179 -36.05 5.53 16.77
CA TYR A 179 -35.84 6.68 15.89
C TYR A 179 -36.92 6.66 14.81
N GLU A 180 -37.66 7.75 14.70
CA GLU A 180 -38.67 7.96 13.67
C GLU A 180 -38.25 9.16 12.82
N ASP A 181 -38.44 9.02 11.50
CA ASP A 181 -38.14 10.07 10.54
C ASP A 181 -39.26 10.06 9.49
N GLU A 182 -39.73 11.25 9.11
CA GLU A 182 -40.78 11.42 8.13
C GLU A 182 -40.15 11.64 6.76
N VAL A 183 -40.73 11.02 5.72
CA VAL A 183 -40.27 11.24 4.33
C VAL A 183 -41.43 11.66 3.46
N ASP A 184 -41.25 12.78 2.76
CA ASP A 184 -42.21 13.22 1.75
C ASP A 184 -42.12 12.30 0.52
N ILE A 185 -43.18 11.53 0.27
CA ILE A 185 -43.29 10.67 -0.92
C ILE A 185 -44.11 11.42 -1.98
N ALA A 186 -43.44 11.87 -3.04
CA ALA A 186 -44.11 12.42 -4.21
C ALA A 186 -44.65 11.28 -5.11
N PHE A 187 -45.95 11.30 -5.40
CA PHE A 187 -46.65 10.24 -6.17
C PHE A 187 -46.78 10.53 -7.68
N ASN A 188 -45.86 11.30 -8.27
CA ASN A 188 -45.87 11.65 -9.71
C ASN A 188 -44.62 11.16 -10.45
#